data_AF-A0AAJ7U3X0-F1
#
_entry.id   AF-A0AAJ7U3X0-F1
#
_cell.length_a   1.000
_cell.length_b   1.000
_cell.length_c   1.000
_cell.angle_alpha   90.00
_cell.angle_beta   90.00
_cell.angle_gamma   90.00
#
_symmetry.space_group_name_H-M   'P 1'
#
loop_
_entity.id
_entity.type
_entity.pdbx_description
1 polymer ?
#
loop_
_entity_poly.entity_id
_entity_poly.type
_entity_poly.pdbx_seq_one_letter_code
_entity_poly.pdbx_strand_id
1 'polypeptide(L)'
;MAAPKSYHAEQKEGCEVCAEALAKYRCPCCMLRSCSVACVQAHKTQRHCSGVRNKTIYVPMGSFSEGHLLSDYRFLEDVGRAVENSTRDAVMHGHGHRKSVSILRNYARRDGVDLRMLPAGLQRHRDNFSFFHKREKSFFWTVKLIFPQSRAEFTERRVAGSQSLADLLTRYVGTDHVEPVTQQRLREYNRERARSVRLFMKEECQPANAARYHEFLADLSLQENLRGKTIVEYPVLHVVIASHAHAYPTLSGRCVWRN
;
A
#
# COMPACT_ATOMS: atom_id res chain seq x y z
N MET A 1 20.89 -44.52 35.25
CA MET A 1 21.99 -43.73 34.65
C MET A 1 21.37 -42.80 33.62
N ALA A 2 21.20 -41.53 33.95
CA ALA A 2 20.60 -40.54 33.05
C ALA A 2 21.66 -40.02 32.07
N ALA A 3 21.35 -40.09 30.77
CA ALA A 3 22.21 -39.56 29.71
C ALA A 3 22.40 -38.03 29.86
N PRO A 4 23.61 -37.50 29.66
CA PRO A 4 23.85 -36.07 29.78
C PRO A 4 23.13 -35.32 28.64
N LYS A 5 22.34 -34.30 29.01
CA LYS A 5 21.76 -33.35 28.06
C LYS A 5 22.91 -32.64 27.35
N SER A 6 23.05 -32.88 26.04
CA SER A 6 24.01 -32.16 25.19
C SER A 6 23.55 -30.71 25.04
N TYR A 7 24.10 -29.83 25.86
CA TYR A 7 23.99 -28.38 25.65
C TYR A 7 24.81 -28.03 24.39
N HIS A 8 24.13 -27.71 23.30
CA HIS A 8 24.79 -27.08 22.15
C HIS A 8 25.39 -25.76 22.64
N ALA A 9 26.72 -25.68 22.70
CA ALA A 9 27.44 -24.45 22.98
C ALA A 9 27.12 -23.44 21.86
N GLU A 10 26.38 -22.38 22.18
CA GLU A 10 26.15 -21.26 21.27
C GLU A 10 27.51 -20.67 20.87
N GLN A 11 27.94 -20.92 19.64
CA GLN A 11 29.02 -20.18 19.02
C GLN A 11 28.62 -18.70 19.01
N LYS A 12 29.31 -17.87 19.80
CA LYS A 12 29.11 -16.42 19.79
C LYS A 12 29.71 -15.87 18.51
N GLU A 13 28.86 -15.66 17.52
CA GLU A 13 29.25 -15.14 16.21
C GLU A 13 29.55 -13.63 16.28
N GLY A 14 30.51 -13.16 15.47
CA GLY A 14 30.95 -11.77 15.43
C GLY A 14 29.92 -10.80 14.82
N CYS A 15 30.12 -9.50 15.07
CA CYS A 15 29.39 -8.42 14.42
C CYS A 15 29.70 -8.40 12.92
N GLU A 16 28.66 -8.45 12.08
CA GLU A 16 28.81 -8.42 10.61
C GLU A 16 28.98 -7.01 10.04
N VAL A 17 28.91 -5.97 10.89
CA VAL A 17 29.06 -4.56 10.47
C VAL A 17 30.49 -4.06 10.70
N CYS A 18 31.03 -4.24 11.90
CA CYS A 18 32.37 -3.78 12.24
C CYS A 18 33.40 -4.90 12.38
N ALA A 19 33.00 -6.17 12.51
CA ALA A 19 33.88 -7.32 12.77
C ALA A 19 34.79 -7.23 14.02
N GLU A 20 34.75 -6.14 14.78
CA GLU A 20 35.62 -5.88 15.94
C GLU A 20 35.15 -6.56 17.23
N ALA A 21 33.85 -6.82 17.35
CA ALA A 21 33.24 -7.31 18.58
C ALA A 21 32.23 -8.42 18.33
N LEU A 22 31.97 -9.23 19.36
CA LEU A 22 30.91 -10.23 19.33
C LEU A 22 29.54 -9.59 19.14
N ALA A 23 28.68 -10.25 18.37
CA ALA A 23 27.33 -9.78 18.15
C ALA A 23 26.51 -9.81 19.45
N LYS A 24 25.75 -8.74 19.70
CA LYS A 24 24.81 -8.61 20.82
C LYS A 24 23.36 -8.58 20.36
N TYR A 25 23.12 -8.12 19.14
CA TYR A 25 21.79 -7.93 18.57
C TYR A 25 21.69 -8.61 17.22
N ARG A 26 20.47 -9.01 16.86
CA ARG A 26 20.14 -9.56 15.54
C ARG A 26 18.96 -8.79 14.95
N CYS A 27 19.11 -8.31 13.72
CA CYS A 27 18.07 -7.56 13.04
C CYS A 27 16.90 -8.49 12.68
N PRO A 28 15.64 -8.21 13.08
CA PRO A 28 14.53 -9.12 12.84
C PRO A 28 14.03 -9.09 11.38
N CYS A 29 14.51 -8.14 10.56
CA CYS A 29 14.18 -8.02 9.13
C CYS A 29 15.14 -8.85 8.26
N CYS A 30 16.44 -8.60 8.38
CA CYS A 30 17.46 -9.21 7.52
C CYS A 30 18.38 -10.21 8.26
N MET A 31 18.12 -10.47 9.54
CA MET A 31 18.86 -11.42 10.38
C MET A 31 20.34 -11.08 10.62
N LEU A 32 20.80 -9.89 10.20
CA LEU A 32 22.17 -9.40 10.38
C LEU A 32 22.52 -9.20 11.85
N ARG A 33 23.71 -9.65 12.23
CA ARG A 33 24.25 -9.57 13.58
C ARG A 33 25.05 -8.29 13.81
N SER A 34 24.82 -7.62 14.94
CA SER A 34 25.46 -6.34 15.29
C SER A 34 25.85 -6.28 16.77
N CYS A 35 26.93 -5.56 17.11
CA CYS A 35 27.43 -5.45 18.49
C CYS A 35 26.93 -4.21 19.26
N SER A 36 26.45 -3.18 18.56
CA SER A 36 26.10 -1.88 19.15
C SER A 36 25.01 -1.16 18.36
N VAL A 37 24.40 -0.14 18.96
CA VAL A 37 23.39 0.71 18.30
C VAL A 37 23.96 1.39 17.04
N ALA A 38 25.23 1.81 17.07
CA ALA A 38 25.90 2.37 15.90
C ALA A 38 25.93 1.37 14.73
N CYS A 39 26.26 0.11 15.00
CA CYS A 39 26.20 -0.97 13.99
C CYS A 39 24.76 -1.26 13.53
N VAL A 40 23.77 -1.16 14.43
CA VAL A 40 22.36 -1.29 14.06
C VAL A 40 21.94 -0.18 13.09
N GLN A 41 22.30 1.08 13.36
CA GLN A 41 21.92 2.19 12.48
C GLN A 41 22.71 2.18 11.16
N ALA A 42 24.01 1.88 11.21
CA ALA A 42 24.86 1.79 10.03
C ALA A 42 24.30 0.78 9.01
N HIS A 43 23.95 -0.44 9.43
CA HIS A 43 23.40 -1.41 8.47
C HIS A 43 22.01 -1.02 7.97
N LYS A 44 21.16 -0.38 8.79
CA LYS A 44 19.84 0.09 8.35
C LYS A 44 19.98 1.10 7.22
N THR A 45 20.92 2.03 7.34
CA THR A 45 21.21 3.03 6.32
C THR A 45 21.87 2.39 5.09
N GLN A 46 22.94 1.63 5.28
CA GLN A 46 23.72 1.04 4.18
C GLN A 46 22.93 0.01 3.35
N ARG A 47 22.10 -0.81 4.00
CA ARG A 47 21.30 -1.85 3.33
C ARG A 47 19.85 -1.44 3.08
N HIS A 48 19.48 -0.19 3.35
CA HIS A 48 18.09 0.28 3.30
C HIS A 48 17.11 -0.65 4.06
N CYS A 49 17.53 -1.13 5.23
CA CYS A 49 16.77 -2.09 6.02
C CYS A 49 15.83 -1.38 7.00
N SER A 50 14.55 -1.75 7.01
CA SER A 50 13.55 -1.20 7.93
C SER A 50 13.83 -1.58 9.40
N GLY A 51 14.52 -2.70 9.62
CA GLY A 51 14.68 -3.28 10.96
C GLY A 51 13.41 -3.88 11.54
N VAL A 52 12.33 -4.03 10.76
CA VAL A 52 11.06 -4.60 11.18
C VAL A 52 10.83 -5.91 10.42
N ARG A 53 10.54 -7.00 11.14
CA ARG A 53 10.23 -8.31 10.53
C ARG A 53 8.98 -8.18 9.66
N ASN A 54 9.07 -8.61 8.41
CA ASN A 54 7.90 -8.75 7.56
C ASN A 54 7.11 -10.01 7.98
N LYS A 55 5.98 -9.81 8.66
CA LYS A 55 5.12 -10.89 9.19
C LYS A 55 4.33 -11.60 8.09
N THR A 56 4.25 -11.06 6.87
CA THR A 56 3.37 -11.56 5.79
C THR A 56 4.15 -12.05 4.57
N ILE A 57 5.40 -12.47 4.75
CA ILE A 57 6.19 -13.08 3.67
C ILE A 57 5.56 -14.42 3.29
N TYR A 58 5.34 -14.63 2.00
CA TYR A 58 4.89 -15.92 1.48
C TYR A 58 5.96 -17.00 1.70
N VAL A 59 5.55 -18.13 2.27
CA VAL A 59 6.39 -19.32 2.46
C VAL A 59 5.78 -20.47 1.65
N PRO A 60 6.51 -21.03 0.67
CA PRO A 60 6.06 -22.22 -0.06
C PRO A 60 5.78 -23.39 0.88
N MET A 61 4.79 -24.23 0.54
CA MET A 61 4.39 -25.35 1.41
C MET A 61 5.54 -26.30 1.75
N GLY A 62 6.47 -26.53 0.80
CA GLY A 62 7.64 -27.40 1.02
C GLY A 62 8.67 -26.86 2.02
N SER A 63 8.65 -25.56 2.33
CA SER A 63 9.52 -24.94 3.34
C SER A 63 8.72 -24.42 4.55
N PHE A 64 7.42 -24.73 4.62
CA PHE A 64 6.57 -24.36 5.73
C PHE A 64 6.92 -25.20 6.96
N SER A 65 7.30 -24.53 8.05
CA SER A 65 7.77 -25.14 9.29
C SER A 65 6.84 -24.77 10.45
N GLU A 66 6.94 -25.49 11.56
CA GLU A 66 6.20 -25.18 12.79
C GLU A 66 6.49 -23.74 13.29
N GLY A 67 7.71 -23.24 13.07
CA GLY A 67 8.06 -21.85 13.39
C GLY A 67 7.27 -20.82 12.56
N HIS A 68 6.92 -21.14 11.31
CA HIS A 68 6.04 -20.32 10.48
C HIS A 68 4.60 -20.38 11.00
N LEU A 69 4.09 -21.57 11.34
CA LEU A 69 2.76 -21.74 11.93
C LEU A 69 2.58 -20.93 13.22
N LEU A 70 3.55 -20.99 14.14
CA LEU A 70 3.50 -20.24 15.39
C LEU A 70 3.59 -18.73 15.16
N SER A 71 4.38 -18.31 14.17
CA SER A 71 4.47 -16.91 13.74
C SER A 71 3.10 -16.41 13.24
N ASP A 72 2.42 -17.21 12.42
CA ASP A 72 1.12 -16.87 11.87
C ASP A 72 0.02 -16.86 12.94
N TYR A 73 0.02 -17.83 13.85
CA TYR A 73 -0.87 -17.85 15.00
C TYR A 73 -0.72 -16.59 15.86
N ARG A 74 0.52 -16.22 16.21
CA ARG A 74 0.80 -14.99 17.00
C ARG A 74 0.38 -13.74 16.24
N PHE A 75 0.56 -13.71 14.93
CA PHE A 75 0.10 -12.61 14.10
C PHE A 75 -1.42 -12.47 14.13
N LEU A 76 -2.18 -13.56 13.98
CA LEU A 76 -3.64 -13.55 14.05
C LEU A 76 -4.13 -13.11 15.44
N GLU A 77 -3.47 -13.57 16.49
CA GLU A 77 -3.72 -13.13 17.87
C GLU A 77 -3.47 -11.63 18.08
N ASP A 78 -2.37 -11.09 17.56
CA ASP A 78 -2.08 -9.65 17.59
C ASP A 78 -3.15 -8.84 16.84
N VAL A 79 -3.58 -9.34 15.67
CA VAL A 79 -4.66 -8.73 14.88
C VAL A 79 -5.98 -8.77 15.64
N GLY A 80 -6.31 -9.90 16.28
CA GLY A 80 -7.51 -10.05 17.11
C GLY A 80 -7.54 -9.01 18.23
N ARG A 81 -6.44 -8.89 19.00
CA ARG A 81 -6.29 -7.85 20.04
C ARG A 81 -6.45 -6.43 19.49
N ALA A 82 -5.86 -6.13 18.34
CA ALA A 82 -5.97 -4.81 17.72
C ALA A 82 -7.41 -4.48 17.30
N VAL A 83 -8.14 -5.47 16.75
CA VAL A 83 -9.55 -5.32 16.39
C VAL A 83 -10.40 -5.11 17.63
N GLU A 84 -10.25 -5.92 18.67
CA GLU A 84 -10.98 -5.77 19.94
C GLU A 84 -10.79 -4.38 20.54
N ASN A 85 -9.55 -3.90 20.62
CA ASN A 85 -9.23 -2.55 21.07
C ASN A 85 -9.93 -1.49 20.22
N SER A 86 -9.88 -1.63 18.89
CA SER A 86 -10.56 -0.70 17.97
C SER A 86 -12.09 -0.71 18.12
N THR A 87 -12.70 -1.86 18.43
CA THR A 87 -14.15 -1.94 18.67
C THR A 87 -14.55 -1.24 19.96
N ARG A 88 -13.75 -1.38 21.02
CA ARG A 88 -13.95 -0.63 22.27
C ARG A 88 -13.80 0.87 22.05
N ASP A 89 -12.80 1.29 21.27
CA ASP A 89 -12.64 2.70 20.88
C ASP A 89 -13.79 3.19 19.98
N ALA A 90 -14.32 2.37 19.07
CA ALA A 90 -15.45 2.73 18.23
C ALA A 90 -16.76 2.91 19.03
N VAL A 91 -16.94 2.14 20.12
CA VAL A 91 -18.03 2.37 21.09
C VAL A 91 -17.89 3.74 21.74
N MET A 92 -16.66 4.22 21.97
CA MET A 92 -16.37 5.56 22.49
C MET A 92 -16.55 6.67 21.42
N HIS A 93 -16.30 6.39 20.13
CA HIS A 93 -16.33 7.39 19.04
C HIS A 93 -17.69 7.55 18.31
N GLY A 94 -18.77 7.02 18.87
CA GLY A 94 -20.13 7.58 18.72
C GLY A 94 -20.91 7.31 17.41
N HIS A 95 -22.23 7.49 17.53
CA HIS A 95 -23.23 7.28 16.47
C HIS A 95 -23.06 8.18 15.22
N GLY A 96 -22.29 9.28 15.35
CA GLY A 96 -22.05 10.26 14.28
C GLY A 96 -21.13 9.77 13.15
N HIS A 97 -20.05 9.06 13.48
CA HIS A 97 -19.12 8.48 12.48
C HIS A 97 -19.82 7.44 11.59
N ARG A 98 -20.69 6.62 12.16
CA ARG A 98 -21.51 5.65 11.41
C ARG A 98 -22.43 6.32 10.38
N LYS A 99 -23.00 7.48 10.73
CA LYS A 99 -23.87 8.25 9.83
C LYS A 99 -23.08 8.87 8.67
N SER A 100 -21.91 9.47 8.92
CA SER A 100 -21.09 10.07 7.86
C SER A 100 -20.60 9.03 6.85
N VAL A 101 -20.15 7.86 7.34
CA VAL A 101 -19.74 6.72 6.50
C VAL A 101 -20.90 6.19 5.65
N SER A 102 -22.10 6.04 6.22
CA SER A 102 -23.29 5.59 5.48
C SER A 102 -23.66 6.58 4.37
N ILE A 103 -23.63 7.88 4.67
CA ILE A 103 -23.90 8.93 3.69
C ILE A 103 -22.90 8.85 2.53
N LEU A 104 -21.59 8.74 2.83
CA LEU A 104 -20.54 8.67 1.82
C LEU A 104 -20.73 7.45 0.90
N ARG A 105 -21.02 6.29 1.49
CA ARG A 105 -21.30 5.05 0.75
C ARG A 105 -22.52 5.17 -0.15
N ASN A 106 -23.59 5.80 0.33
CA ASN A 106 -24.81 5.97 -0.44
C ASN A 106 -24.60 6.89 -1.65
N TYR A 107 -23.88 8.01 -1.49
CA TYR A 107 -23.54 8.86 -2.62
C TYR A 107 -22.62 8.14 -3.61
N ALA A 108 -21.62 7.40 -3.14
CA ALA A 108 -20.72 6.66 -4.02
C ALA A 108 -21.48 5.63 -4.87
N ARG A 109 -22.42 4.91 -4.25
CA ARG A 109 -23.31 3.96 -4.96
C ARG A 109 -24.18 4.65 -6.01
N ARG A 110 -24.68 5.85 -5.76
CA ARG A 110 -25.46 6.62 -6.75
C ARG A 110 -24.61 6.97 -7.96
N ASP A 111 -23.33 7.22 -7.76
CA ASP A 111 -22.38 7.50 -8.85
C ASP A 111 -21.75 6.21 -9.43
N GLY A 112 -22.29 5.05 -9.05
CA GLY A 112 -21.90 3.74 -9.58
C GLY A 112 -20.59 3.19 -9.02
N VAL A 113 -20.16 3.62 -7.84
CA VAL A 113 -18.92 3.19 -7.17
C VAL A 113 -19.27 2.37 -5.91
N ASP A 114 -18.70 1.16 -5.78
CA ASP A 114 -18.80 0.39 -4.54
C ASP A 114 -17.72 0.83 -3.54
N LEU A 115 -18.03 1.83 -2.72
CA LEU A 115 -17.11 2.35 -1.70
C LEU A 115 -17.20 1.55 -0.40
N ARG A 116 -16.09 0.92 -0.01
CA ARG A 116 -15.93 0.20 1.25
C ARG A 116 -15.03 0.98 2.21
N MET A 117 -15.58 1.31 3.37
CA MET A 117 -14.84 1.97 4.45
C MET A 117 -14.33 0.92 5.43
N LEU A 118 -13.05 1.02 5.76
CA LEU A 118 -12.36 0.26 6.78
C LEU A 118 -12.63 0.84 8.18
N PRO A 119 -12.36 0.07 9.25
CA PRO A 119 -12.44 0.56 10.62
C PRO A 119 -11.51 1.75 10.89
N ALA A 120 -11.95 2.66 11.78
CA ALA A 120 -11.26 3.92 12.06
C ALA A 120 -9.82 3.77 12.61
N GLY A 121 -9.53 2.65 13.26
CA GLY A 121 -8.19 2.34 13.77
C GLY A 121 -7.16 2.00 12.68
N LEU A 122 -7.58 1.69 11.45
CA LEU A 122 -6.66 1.30 10.39
C LEU A 122 -6.03 2.53 9.72
N GLN A 123 -4.73 2.45 9.45
CA GLN A 123 -3.95 3.54 8.84
C GLN A 123 -4.57 4.04 7.53
N ARG A 124 -5.04 3.13 6.67
CA ARG A 124 -5.69 3.49 5.41
C ARG A 124 -6.98 4.31 5.62
N HIS A 125 -7.72 4.12 6.72
CA HIS A 125 -8.86 4.98 7.06
C HIS A 125 -8.39 6.36 7.54
N ARG A 126 -7.36 6.41 8.39
CA ARG A 126 -6.79 7.67 8.91
C ARG A 126 -6.20 8.56 7.82
N ASP A 127 -5.68 7.93 6.78
CA ASP A 127 -5.12 8.62 5.60
C ASP A 127 -6.21 9.01 4.58
N ASN A 128 -7.47 8.60 4.81
CA ASN A 128 -8.57 8.96 3.93
C ASN A 128 -9.15 10.33 4.30
N PHE A 129 -9.04 11.27 3.38
CA PHE A 129 -9.64 12.60 3.49
C PHE A 129 -10.75 12.82 2.47
N SER A 130 -11.25 11.74 1.84
CA SER A 130 -12.31 11.82 0.86
C SER A 130 -13.63 12.26 1.51
N PHE A 131 -14.34 13.16 0.86
CA PHE A 131 -15.64 13.64 1.34
C PHE A 131 -16.58 13.97 0.17
N PHE A 132 -17.88 14.00 0.45
CA PHE A 132 -18.89 14.41 -0.52
C PHE A 132 -19.36 15.84 -0.24
N HIS A 133 -19.21 16.73 -1.22
CA HIS A 133 -19.66 18.11 -1.11
C HIS A 133 -21.12 18.22 -1.57
N LYS A 134 -22.05 18.31 -0.62
CA LYS A 134 -23.50 18.24 -0.88
C LYS A 134 -24.05 19.34 -1.81
N ARG A 135 -23.49 20.55 -1.75
CA ARG A 135 -23.95 21.70 -2.55
C ARG A 135 -23.62 21.50 -4.03
N GLU A 136 -22.38 21.09 -4.31
CA GLU A 136 -21.90 20.80 -5.67
C GLU A 136 -22.31 19.40 -6.15
N LYS A 137 -22.86 18.57 -5.25
CA LYS A 137 -23.22 17.17 -5.49
C LYS A 137 -22.06 16.38 -6.12
N SER A 138 -20.85 16.62 -5.62
CA SER A 138 -19.62 16.05 -6.17
C SER A 138 -18.75 15.46 -5.07
N PHE A 139 -18.02 14.41 -5.42
CA PHE A 139 -16.99 13.83 -4.58
C PHE A 139 -15.66 14.58 -4.71
N PHE A 140 -15.03 14.81 -3.56
CA PHE A 140 -13.62 15.15 -3.48
C PHE A 140 -12.89 13.93 -2.92
N TRP A 141 -12.11 13.30 -3.78
CA TRP A 141 -11.39 12.07 -3.47
C TRP A 141 -10.00 12.39 -2.93
N THR A 142 -9.59 11.59 -1.95
CA THR A 142 -8.17 11.32 -1.75
C THR A 142 -7.73 10.38 -2.86
N VAL A 143 -6.60 10.63 -3.50
CA VAL A 143 -6.05 9.75 -4.54
C VAL A 143 -4.59 9.50 -4.21
N LYS A 144 -4.21 8.23 -4.09
CA LYS A 144 -2.81 7.85 -3.94
C LYS A 144 -2.22 7.53 -5.31
N LEU A 145 -1.14 8.21 -5.68
CA LEU A 145 -0.39 7.98 -6.90
C LEU A 145 0.89 7.23 -6.55
N ILE A 146 1.06 6.06 -7.17
CA ILE A 146 2.27 5.25 -7.06
C ILE A 146 2.99 5.32 -8.40
N PHE A 147 4.28 5.62 -8.35
CA PHE A 147 5.19 5.62 -9.49
C PHE A 147 6.21 4.50 -9.29
N PRO A 148 5.90 3.27 -9.76
CA PRO A 148 6.69 2.08 -9.48
C PRO A 148 8.14 2.20 -9.97
N GLN A 149 8.35 2.81 -11.13
CA GLN A 149 9.66 2.94 -11.77
C GLN A 149 10.61 3.84 -10.96
N SER A 150 10.08 4.91 -10.34
CA SER A 150 10.85 5.81 -9.49
C SER A 150 10.78 5.47 -7.99
N ARG A 151 10.03 4.41 -7.63
CA ARG A 151 9.69 4.06 -6.23
C ARG A 151 9.15 5.26 -5.45
N ALA A 152 8.39 6.12 -6.13
CA ALA A 152 7.80 7.31 -5.54
C ALA A 152 6.30 7.13 -5.30
N GLU A 153 5.81 7.73 -4.22
CA GLU A 153 4.41 7.72 -3.85
C GLU A 153 3.99 9.13 -3.44
N PHE A 154 2.80 9.53 -3.84
CA PHE A 154 2.21 10.84 -3.53
C PHE A 154 0.73 10.66 -3.18
N THR A 155 0.21 11.50 -2.29
CA THR A 155 -1.19 11.46 -1.87
C THR A 155 -1.83 12.82 -2.07
N GLU A 156 -2.83 12.88 -2.93
CA GLU A 156 -3.61 14.08 -3.24
C GLU A 156 -4.91 14.04 -2.45
N ARG A 157 -5.25 15.10 -1.69
CA ARG A 157 -6.33 15.07 -0.69
C ARG A 157 -7.65 15.71 -1.13
N ARG A 158 -7.74 16.27 -2.34
CA ARG A 158 -8.92 17.01 -2.84
C ARG A 158 -9.08 16.94 -4.36
N VAL A 159 -9.00 15.73 -4.92
CA VAL A 159 -9.22 15.53 -6.35
C VAL A 159 -10.71 15.53 -6.63
N ALA A 160 -11.20 16.50 -7.39
CA ALA A 160 -12.61 16.56 -7.76
C ALA A 160 -12.97 15.37 -8.67
N GLY A 161 -14.11 14.73 -8.46
CA GLY A 161 -14.56 13.63 -9.31
C GLY A 161 -14.66 14.00 -10.80
N SER A 162 -14.96 15.26 -11.11
CA SER A 162 -15.02 15.79 -12.48
C SER A 162 -13.66 16.10 -13.11
N GLN A 163 -12.57 16.10 -12.33
CA GLN A 163 -11.23 16.37 -12.84
C GLN A 163 -10.75 15.22 -13.73
N SER A 164 -10.16 15.53 -14.88
CA SER A 164 -9.53 14.52 -15.74
C SER A 164 -8.24 14.00 -15.10
N LEU A 165 -7.88 12.75 -15.40
CA LEU A 165 -6.63 12.19 -14.90
C LEU A 165 -5.42 12.80 -15.59
N ALA A 166 -5.54 13.24 -16.84
CA ALA A 166 -4.53 14.02 -17.53
C ALA A 166 -4.21 15.30 -16.75
N ASP A 167 -5.23 16.08 -16.37
CA ASP A 167 -5.05 17.31 -15.57
C ASP A 167 -4.42 17.01 -14.21
N LEU A 168 -4.82 15.91 -13.56
CA LEU A 168 -4.22 15.46 -12.30
C LEU A 168 -2.72 15.19 -12.47
N LEU A 169 -2.32 14.52 -13.57
CA LEU A 169 -0.94 14.15 -13.85
C LEU A 169 -0.04 15.31 -14.29
N THR A 170 -0.59 16.41 -14.82
CA THR A 170 0.22 17.58 -15.21
C THR A 170 1.06 18.16 -14.07
N ARG A 171 0.62 17.97 -12.82
CA ARG A 171 1.35 18.36 -11.60
C ARG A 171 2.62 17.55 -11.36
N TYR A 172 2.74 16.38 -11.98
CA TYR A 172 3.81 15.42 -11.73
C TYR A 172 4.66 15.14 -12.96
N VAL A 173 4.03 15.11 -14.14
CA VAL A 173 4.66 14.72 -15.40
C VAL A 173 4.41 15.78 -16.47
N GLY A 174 5.48 16.30 -17.07
CA GLY A 174 5.41 17.09 -18.29
C GLY A 174 5.22 18.62 -18.14
N THR A 175 5.43 19.20 -16.95
CA THR A 175 5.46 20.67 -16.79
C THR A 175 6.83 21.17 -16.32
N ASP A 176 7.24 22.35 -16.77
CA ASP A 176 8.49 23.01 -16.37
C ASP A 176 8.44 23.59 -14.94
N HIS A 177 7.28 23.50 -14.28
CA HIS A 177 7.01 24.05 -12.94
C HIS A 177 6.79 22.99 -11.86
N VAL A 178 7.20 21.73 -12.10
CA VAL A 178 7.18 20.69 -11.06
C VAL A 178 8.19 21.04 -9.97
N GLU A 179 7.82 20.85 -8.71
CA GLU A 179 8.71 21.04 -7.56
C GLU A 179 10.05 20.29 -7.80
N PRO A 180 11.23 20.92 -7.59
CA PRO A 180 12.52 20.36 -8.00
C PRO A 180 12.79 18.96 -7.45
N VAL A 181 12.34 18.69 -6.22
CA VAL A 181 12.46 17.38 -5.57
C VAL A 181 11.62 16.33 -6.28
N THR A 182 10.38 16.67 -6.64
CA THR A 182 9.47 15.80 -7.39
C THR A 182 9.98 15.56 -8.80
N GLN A 183 10.51 16.59 -9.45
CA GLN A 183 11.14 16.49 -10.77
C GLN A 183 12.35 15.54 -10.74
N GLN A 184 13.17 15.60 -9.68
CA GLN A 184 14.30 14.69 -9.49
C GLN A 184 13.86 13.25 -9.25
N ARG A 185 12.80 13.02 -8.45
CA ARG A 185 12.27 11.68 -8.20
C ARG A 185 11.65 11.09 -9.46
N LEU A 186 10.98 11.89 -10.28
CA LEU A 186 10.25 11.44 -11.47
C LEU A 186 11.03 11.65 -12.78
N ARG A 187 12.36 11.69 -12.74
CA ARG A 187 13.22 11.92 -13.93
C ARG A 187 12.92 10.97 -15.09
N GLU A 188 12.69 9.69 -14.79
CA GLU A 188 12.39 8.68 -15.82
C GLU A 188 11.06 8.97 -16.54
N TYR A 189 10.02 9.35 -15.80
CA TYR A 189 8.71 9.71 -16.35
C TYR A 189 8.76 11.02 -17.15
N ASN A 190 9.56 11.99 -16.72
CA ASN A 190 9.72 13.25 -17.43
C ASN A 190 10.47 13.09 -18.77
N ARG A 191 11.40 12.13 -18.87
CA ARG A 191 12.10 11.81 -20.12
C ARG A 191 11.15 11.27 -21.19
N GLU A 192 10.25 10.36 -20.81
CA GLU A 192 9.35 9.70 -21.76
C GLU A 192 8.08 10.53 -22.10
N ARG A 193 7.91 11.73 -21.49
CA ARG A 193 6.75 12.63 -21.59
C ARG A 193 5.41 12.01 -21.16
N ALA A 194 4.45 12.84 -20.72
CA ALA A 194 3.16 12.40 -20.16
C ALA A 194 2.33 11.47 -21.08
N ARG A 195 2.51 11.54 -22.41
CA ARG A 195 1.75 10.72 -23.38
C ARG A 195 2.15 9.25 -23.41
N SER A 196 3.28 8.88 -22.82
CA SER A 196 3.74 7.48 -22.74
C SER A 196 3.31 6.79 -21.46
N VAL A 197 2.52 7.45 -20.61
CA VAL A 197 2.14 6.92 -19.30
C VAL A 197 0.74 6.31 -19.35
N ARG A 198 0.60 5.13 -18.73
CA ARG A 198 -0.67 4.42 -18.55
C ARG A 198 -1.01 4.35 -17.06
N LEU A 199 -2.31 4.38 -16.76
CA LEU A 199 -2.83 4.41 -15.40
C LEU A 199 -3.54 3.09 -15.09
N PHE A 200 -3.19 2.49 -13.96
CA PHE A 200 -3.78 1.23 -13.51
C PHE A 200 -4.27 1.33 -12.07
N MET A 201 -5.38 0.70 -11.74
CA MET A 201 -5.83 0.49 -10.36
C MET A 201 -6.00 -1.00 -10.11
N LYS A 202 -5.45 -1.50 -9.01
CA LYS A 202 -5.62 -2.91 -8.65
C LYS A 202 -7.10 -3.22 -8.42
N GLU A 203 -7.56 -4.35 -8.96
CA GLU A 203 -8.89 -4.88 -8.68
C GLU A 203 -8.93 -5.44 -7.26
N GLU A 204 -9.92 -4.99 -6.49
CA GLU A 204 -10.12 -5.42 -5.11
C GLU A 204 -10.84 -6.79 -5.07
N CYS A 205 -10.70 -7.52 -3.96
CA CYS A 205 -11.30 -8.85 -3.74
C CYS A 205 -10.76 -10.00 -4.62
N GLN A 206 -9.63 -9.81 -5.30
CA GLN A 206 -8.95 -10.89 -6.02
C GLN A 206 -7.92 -11.61 -5.13
N PRO A 207 -7.71 -12.92 -5.30
CA PRO A 207 -6.63 -13.66 -4.64
C PRO A 207 -5.25 -13.02 -4.91
N ALA A 208 -4.35 -13.06 -3.91
CA ALA A 208 -3.05 -12.40 -4.01
C ALA A 208 -2.17 -12.90 -5.17
N ASN A 209 -2.33 -14.18 -5.55
CA ASN A 209 -1.65 -14.83 -6.66
C ASN A 209 -2.29 -14.55 -8.03
N ALA A 210 -3.45 -13.87 -8.08
CA ALA A 210 -4.19 -13.55 -9.29
C ALA A 210 -4.52 -12.05 -9.34
N ALA A 211 -3.52 -11.21 -9.01
CA ALA A 211 -3.68 -9.76 -9.05
C ALA A 211 -4.09 -9.30 -10.46
N ARG A 212 -5.14 -8.49 -10.51
CA ARG A 212 -5.69 -7.91 -11.74
C ARG A 212 -5.75 -6.41 -11.61
N TYR A 213 -5.78 -5.74 -12.76
CA TYR A 213 -5.81 -4.29 -12.81
C TYR A 213 -6.90 -3.81 -13.78
N HIS A 214 -7.50 -2.69 -13.42
CA HIS A 214 -8.29 -1.87 -14.31
C HIS A 214 -7.37 -0.81 -14.93
N GLU A 215 -7.39 -0.70 -16.25
CA GLU A 215 -6.77 0.43 -16.94
C GLU A 215 -7.71 1.63 -16.91
N PHE A 216 -7.13 2.80 -16.63
CA PHE A 216 -7.83 4.08 -16.55
C PHE A 216 -7.46 4.92 -17.77
N LEU A 217 -8.46 5.60 -18.33
CA LEU A 217 -8.28 6.49 -19.48
C LEU A 217 -7.98 7.90 -18.98
N ALA A 218 -6.86 8.46 -19.42
CA ALA A 218 -6.36 9.75 -18.95
C ALA A 218 -7.30 10.93 -19.28
N ASP A 219 -7.96 10.85 -20.45
CA ASP A 219 -8.85 11.90 -20.95
C ASP A 219 -10.21 11.93 -20.24
N LEU A 220 -10.59 10.82 -19.58
CA LEU A 220 -11.83 10.75 -18.83
C LEU A 220 -11.67 11.32 -17.41
N SER A 221 -12.78 11.75 -16.85
CA SER A 221 -12.82 12.19 -15.45
C SER A 221 -12.49 11.04 -14.49
N LEU A 222 -12.05 11.38 -13.29
CA LEU A 222 -11.86 10.41 -12.22
C LEU A 222 -13.17 9.64 -11.95
N GLN A 223 -14.31 10.33 -11.91
CA GLN A 223 -15.61 9.71 -11.62
C GLN A 223 -16.03 8.68 -12.67
N GLU A 224 -15.87 8.99 -13.96
CA GLU A 224 -16.19 8.05 -15.05
C GLU A 224 -15.30 6.82 -14.99
N ASN A 225 -14.01 7.01 -14.72
CA ASN A 225 -13.08 5.91 -14.55
C ASN A 225 -13.39 5.07 -13.31
N LEU A 226 -13.90 5.64 -12.22
CA LEU A 226 -14.25 4.87 -11.01
C LEU A 226 -15.57 4.12 -11.13
N ARG A 227 -16.45 4.51 -12.06
CA ARG A 227 -17.76 3.89 -12.25
C ARG A 227 -17.63 2.38 -12.53
N GLY A 228 -18.47 1.61 -11.86
CA GLY A 228 -18.51 0.15 -11.92
C GLY A 228 -17.38 -0.55 -11.15
N LYS A 229 -16.57 0.18 -10.38
CA LYS A 229 -15.43 -0.38 -9.64
C LYS A 229 -15.67 -0.36 -8.14
N THR A 230 -15.00 -1.27 -7.43
CA THR A 230 -14.94 -1.30 -5.97
C THR A 230 -13.71 -0.55 -5.48
N ILE A 231 -13.90 0.34 -4.50
CA ILE A 231 -12.83 1.12 -3.89
C ILE A 231 -12.83 0.85 -2.39
N VAL A 232 -11.66 0.55 -1.83
CA VAL A 232 -11.45 0.48 -0.38
C VAL A 232 -10.83 1.80 0.09
N GLU A 233 -11.56 2.58 0.88
CA GLU A 233 -11.25 3.94 1.36
C GLU A 233 -11.08 4.99 0.26
N TYR A 234 -10.05 4.86 -0.55
CA TYR A 234 -9.69 5.78 -1.62
C TYR A 234 -8.96 5.04 -2.76
N PRO A 235 -9.04 5.54 -4.01
CA PRO A 235 -8.36 4.95 -5.15
C PRO A 235 -6.82 5.07 -5.05
N VAL A 236 -6.14 3.99 -5.44
CA VAL A 236 -4.69 3.92 -5.55
C VAL A 236 -4.32 3.66 -7.00
N LEU A 237 -3.76 4.67 -7.66
CA LEU A 237 -3.43 4.63 -9.07
C LEU A 237 -1.93 4.39 -9.26
N HIS A 238 -1.61 3.36 -10.04
CA HIS A 238 -0.27 3.06 -10.51
C HIS A 238 -0.04 3.82 -11.83
N VAL A 239 0.90 4.75 -11.77
CA VAL A 239 1.35 5.55 -12.91
C VAL A 239 2.54 4.83 -13.53
N VAL A 240 2.32 4.21 -14.69
CA VAL A 240 3.26 3.25 -15.27
C VAL A 240 3.68 3.72 -16.66
N ILE A 241 4.98 3.67 -16.93
CA ILE A 241 5.51 3.93 -18.26
C ILE A 241 5.05 2.83 -19.23
N ALA A 242 4.63 3.17 -20.45
CA ALA A 242 4.03 2.25 -21.42
C ALA A 242 4.89 1.00 -21.69
N SER A 243 6.22 1.14 -21.70
CA SER A 243 7.18 0.03 -21.83
C SER A 243 7.00 -1.05 -20.75
N HIS A 244 6.58 -0.67 -19.55
CA HIS A 244 6.40 -1.54 -18.39
C HIS A 244 4.95 -1.95 -18.15
N ALA A 245 4.03 -1.56 -19.05
CA ALA A 245 2.60 -1.85 -18.88
C ALA A 245 2.29 -3.36 -18.92
N HIS A 246 3.16 -4.18 -19.52
CA HIS A 246 3.01 -5.63 -19.59
C HIS A 246 2.97 -6.31 -18.19
N ALA A 247 3.54 -5.66 -17.17
CA ALA A 247 3.48 -6.14 -15.79
C ALA A 247 2.10 -5.99 -15.11
N TYR A 248 1.16 -5.34 -15.79
CA TYR A 248 -0.18 -5.02 -15.29
C TYR A 248 -1.24 -5.74 -16.13
N PRO A 249 -1.56 -7.01 -15.82
CA PRO A 249 -2.54 -7.76 -16.61
C PRO A 249 -3.94 -7.15 -16.45
N THR A 250 -4.50 -6.72 -17.57
CA THR A 250 -5.88 -6.27 -17.71
C THR A 250 -6.68 -7.32 -18.49
N LEU A 251 -7.98 -7.47 -18.21
CA LEU A 251 -8.84 -8.30 -19.06
C LEU A 251 -9.08 -7.55 -20.38
N SER A 252 -8.35 -7.91 -21.44
CA SER A 252 -8.69 -7.50 -22.80
C SER A 252 -9.95 -8.25 -23.25
N GLY A 253 -11.12 -7.65 -23.08
CA GLY A 253 -12.35 -8.19 -23.63
C GLY A 253 -13.57 -7.43 -23.12
N ARG A 254 -14.31 -6.80 -24.04
CA ARG A 254 -15.59 -6.16 -23.76
C ARG A 254 -16.47 -7.11 -22.95
N CYS A 255 -16.76 -6.78 -21.69
CA CYS A 255 -17.91 -7.34 -20.99
C CYS A 255 -19.16 -6.76 -21.64
N VAL A 256 -19.60 -7.39 -22.74
CA VAL A 256 -20.97 -7.29 -23.19
C VAL A 256 -21.78 -8.08 -22.17
N TRP A 257 -22.35 -7.38 -21.19
CA TRP A 257 -23.49 -7.91 -20.46
C TRP A 257 -24.59 -8.15 -21.51
N ARG A 258 -24.78 -9.40 -21.93
CA ARG A 258 -26.02 -9.84 -22.54
C ARG A 258 -26.88 -10.42 -21.42
N ASN A 259 -28.12 -9.92 -21.38
CA ASN A 259 -29.21 -10.24 -20.47
C ASN A 259 -29.28 -11.70 -20.03
#